data_AF-A0A6P5G0Z6-F1
#
_entry.id   AF-A0A6P5G0Z6-F1
#
_cell.length_a   1.000
_cell.length_b   1.000
_cell.length_c   1.000
_cell.angle_alpha   90.00
_cell.angle_beta   90.00
_cell.angle_gamma   90.00
#
_symmetry.space_group_name_H-M   'P 1'
#
loop_
_entity.id
_entity.type
_entity.pdbx_description
1 polymer ?
#
loop_
_entity_poly.entity_id
_entity_poly.type
_entity_poly.pdbx_seq_one_letter_code
_entity_poly.pdbx_strand_id
1 'polypeptide(L)'
;MVLCLLANPSFQMFKLLFKVIALTEELLATAKQAEATQHDSDVRFDGTSESKLESNEHSLSHKFSVGTKVQAVWSEDGEWYDATIESLTPNGYYVYYDEWGNKEEVDPDNVRPIQEGVVDALEEAEKEAEATRQAIKRKIAQAAVTDFQMRSLPAKLRIEPNDPDDLKAAKRKKIHAFKSKLRFEQLEVVQNKRQNAWQQFQTTKGKAKKVGFFSGRKRESIFKSPDDPKGKVGVTGSGKGLTEFQRREKHLHLKGSSADALDTEE
;
A
#
# COMPACT_ATOMS: atom_id res chain seq x y z
N MET A 1 31.33 -17.97 43.92
CA MET A 1 30.67 -18.84 42.91
C MET A 1 29.35 -18.28 42.35
N VAL A 2 28.66 -17.35 43.03
CA VAL A 2 27.34 -16.86 42.58
C VAL A 2 27.39 -15.87 41.40
N LEU A 3 28.50 -15.15 41.21
CA LEU A 3 28.63 -14.14 40.14
C LEU A 3 28.83 -14.70 38.72
N CYS A 4 29.13 -16.00 38.55
CA CYS A 4 29.39 -16.58 37.22
C CYS A 4 28.11 -17.04 36.49
N LEU A 5 26.99 -17.21 37.22
CA LEU A 5 25.72 -17.67 36.62
C LEU A 5 24.95 -16.55 35.90
N LEU A 6 25.20 -15.28 36.23
CA LEU A 6 24.49 -14.13 35.63
C LEU A 6 25.02 -13.74 34.24
N ALA A 7 26.25 -14.14 33.90
CA ALA A 7 26.89 -13.87 32.61
C ALA A 7 26.82 -15.07 31.64
N ASN A 8 26.13 -16.15 32.00
CA ASN A 8 25.99 -17.31 31.14
C ASN A 8 24.92 -17.01 30.05
N PRO A 9 25.28 -16.93 28.75
CA PRO A 9 24.36 -16.56 27.68
C PRO A 9 23.17 -17.53 27.58
N SER A 10 23.35 -18.79 27.98
CA SER A 10 22.29 -19.78 28.06
C SER A 10 21.20 -19.37 29.07
N PHE A 11 21.58 -18.81 30.23
CA PHE A 11 20.65 -18.37 31.26
C PHE A 11 19.89 -17.10 30.86
N GLN A 12 20.55 -16.19 30.12
CA GLN A 12 19.89 -15.01 29.55
C GLN A 12 18.87 -15.41 28.48
N MET A 13 19.18 -16.41 27.66
CA MET A 13 18.25 -16.95 26.67
C MET A 13 17.02 -17.59 27.33
N PHE A 14 17.18 -18.34 28.43
CA PHE A 14 16.05 -18.88 29.19
C PHE A 14 15.15 -17.78 29.78
N LYS A 15 15.73 -16.69 30.29
CA LYS A 15 14.95 -15.54 30.79
C LYS A 15 14.18 -14.83 29.69
N LEU A 16 14.80 -14.64 28.53
CA LEU A 16 14.14 -14.04 27.37
C LEU A 16 13.01 -14.93 26.86
N LEU A 17 13.21 -16.24 26.80
CA LEU A 17 12.18 -17.21 26.40
C LEU A 17 10.97 -17.16 27.34
N PHE A 18 11.20 -17.17 28.66
CA PHE A 18 10.11 -17.06 29.65
C PHE A 18 9.34 -15.74 29.52
N LYS A 19 10.05 -14.64 29.24
CA LYS A 19 9.43 -13.32 29.03
C LYS A 19 8.53 -13.31 27.78
N VAL A 20 8.96 -13.98 26.70
CA VAL A 20 8.17 -14.09 25.46
C VAL A 20 6.92 -14.94 25.66
N ILE A 21 7.05 -16.08 26.35
CA ILE A 21 5.91 -16.97 26.66
C ILE A 21 4.84 -16.22 27.46
N ALA A 22 5.23 -15.50 28.51
CA ALA A 22 4.30 -14.72 29.33
C ALA A 22 3.56 -13.63 28.52
N LEU A 23 4.27 -12.92 27.64
CA LEU A 23 3.67 -11.90 26.76
C LEU A 23 2.67 -12.50 25.76
N THR A 24 2.94 -13.70 25.25
CA THR A 24 2.02 -14.39 24.33
C THR A 24 0.77 -14.90 25.03
N GLU A 25 0.87 -15.35 26.29
CA GLU A 25 -0.27 -15.77 27.09
C GLU A 25 -1.21 -14.59 27.39
N GLU A 26 -0.64 -13.41 27.68
CA GLU A 26 -1.39 -12.16 27.89
C GLU A 26 -2.14 -11.71 26.61
N LEU A 27 -1.48 -11.78 25.44
CA LEU A 27 -2.12 -11.47 24.16
C LEU A 27 -3.24 -12.45 23.80
N LEU A 28 -3.07 -13.74 24.08
CA LEU A 28 -4.14 -14.74 23.87
C LEU A 28 -5.33 -14.52 24.81
N ALA A 29 -5.09 -14.14 26.07
CA ALA A 29 -6.14 -13.85 27.03
C ALA A 29 -6.99 -12.62 26.61
N THR A 30 -6.34 -11.56 26.12
CA THR A 30 -7.04 -10.36 25.61
C THR A 30 -7.83 -10.63 24.33
N ALA A 31 -7.31 -11.47 23.41
CA ALA A 31 -8.04 -11.87 22.21
C ALA A 31 -9.31 -12.68 22.53
N LYS A 32 -9.24 -13.58 23.52
CA LYS A 32 -10.40 -14.38 23.95
C LYS A 32 -11.50 -13.56 24.63
N GLN A 33 -11.14 -12.44 25.26
CA GLN A 33 -12.10 -11.50 25.82
C GLN A 33 -12.78 -10.65 24.73
N ALA A 34 -12.10 -10.37 23.61
CA ALA A 34 -12.68 -9.63 22.48
C ALA A 34 -13.75 -10.43 21.72
N GLU A 35 -13.65 -11.76 21.67
CA GLU A 35 -14.64 -12.63 21.02
C GLU A 35 -15.92 -12.83 21.86
N ALA A 36 -15.88 -12.56 23.17
CA ALA A 36 -17.00 -12.82 24.09
C ALA A 36 -18.04 -11.67 24.16
N THR A 37 -17.89 -10.59 23.38
CA THR A 37 -18.80 -9.42 23.40
C THR A 37 -19.65 -9.25 22.14
N GLN A 38 -19.76 -10.26 21.28
CA GLN A 38 -20.76 -10.28 20.20
C GLN A 38 -22.02 -11.01 20.66
N HIS A 39 -23.00 -10.22 21.11
CA HIS A 39 -24.34 -10.67 21.46
C HIS A 39 -25.23 -10.68 20.19
N ASP A 40 -25.51 -11.89 19.73
CA ASP A 40 -26.80 -12.46 19.28
C ASP A 40 -27.83 -11.58 18.54
N SER A 41 -28.13 -11.99 17.31
CA SER A 41 -29.51 -12.11 16.84
C SER A 41 -29.62 -13.22 15.80
N ASP A 42 -29.78 -14.45 16.29
CA ASP A 42 -30.25 -15.63 15.56
C ASP A 42 -31.68 -15.37 15.02
N VAL A 43 -31.88 -15.44 13.70
CA VAL A 43 -33.21 -15.61 13.09
C VAL A 43 -33.15 -16.82 12.17
N ARG A 44 -33.64 -17.95 12.70
CA ARG A 44 -34.02 -19.14 11.94
C ARG A 44 -35.35 -18.84 11.23
N PHE A 45 -35.37 -18.94 9.90
CA PHE A 45 -36.62 -19.10 9.15
C PHE A 45 -36.51 -20.32 8.24
N ASP A 46 -37.10 -21.40 8.74
CA ASP A 46 -37.42 -22.65 8.06
C ASP A 46 -38.55 -22.41 7.05
N GLY A 47 -38.53 -23.10 5.92
CA GLY A 47 -39.54 -22.91 4.87
C GLY A 47 -39.25 -23.64 3.57
N THR A 48 -39.14 -24.96 3.66
CA THR A 48 -39.26 -25.87 2.51
C THR A 48 -40.72 -25.93 2.05
N SER A 49 -40.94 -26.15 0.74
CA SER A 49 -42.12 -26.70 0.02
C SER A 49 -42.66 -25.74 -1.06
N GLU A 50 -42.53 -26.05 -2.35
CA GLU A 50 -43.17 -27.14 -3.14
C GLU A 50 -44.57 -26.74 -3.64
N SER A 51 -44.83 -27.21 -4.86
CA SER A 51 -45.86 -26.83 -5.83
C SER A 51 -47.29 -26.96 -5.34
N LYS A 52 -48.17 -26.03 -5.79
CA LYS A 52 -49.56 -26.37 -6.09
C LYS A 52 -50.19 -25.44 -7.12
N LEU A 53 -50.52 -26.04 -8.26
CA LEU A 53 -51.47 -25.54 -9.25
C LEU A 53 -52.87 -25.50 -8.63
N GLU A 54 -53.57 -24.36 -8.62
CA GLU A 54 -55.04 -24.30 -8.76
C GLU A 54 -55.45 -22.97 -9.43
N SER A 55 -56.29 -23.10 -10.45
CA SER A 55 -56.98 -22.09 -11.23
C SER A 55 -58.06 -21.36 -10.43
N ASN A 56 -58.23 -20.04 -10.63
CA ASN A 56 -59.48 -19.37 -11.10
C ASN A 56 -59.53 -17.87 -10.69
N GLU A 57 -59.92 -17.02 -11.65
CA GLU A 57 -60.27 -15.57 -11.56
C GLU A 57 -59.13 -14.53 -11.35
N HIS A 58 -58.94 -13.69 -12.37
CA HIS A 58 -57.89 -12.67 -12.54
C HIS A 58 -58.01 -11.53 -11.52
N SER A 59 -57.36 -11.70 -10.38
CA SER A 59 -56.83 -10.57 -9.63
C SER A 59 -55.47 -10.24 -10.23
N LEU A 60 -55.41 -9.37 -11.25
CA LEU A 60 -54.14 -8.90 -11.80
C LEU A 60 -53.42 -8.12 -10.69
N SER A 61 -52.62 -8.84 -9.90
CA SER A 61 -51.89 -8.26 -8.80
C SER A 61 -50.80 -7.38 -9.40
N HIS A 62 -51.01 -6.07 -9.33
CA HIS A 62 -49.97 -5.12 -9.70
C HIS A 62 -48.78 -5.29 -8.75
N LYS A 63 -47.74 -6.00 -9.21
CA LYS A 63 -46.42 -6.19 -8.59
C LYS A 63 -45.66 -4.87 -8.36
N PHE A 64 -45.93 -3.85 -9.17
CA PHE A 64 -45.22 -2.57 -9.13
C PHE A 64 -46.18 -1.38 -9.02
N SER A 65 -45.77 -0.33 -8.33
CA SER A 65 -46.54 0.90 -8.18
C SER A 65 -46.24 1.92 -9.28
N VAL A 66 -47.18 2.82 -9.54
CA VAL A 66 -46.98 3.99 -10.41
C VAL A 66 -45.75 4.79 -9.96
N GLY A 67 -44.90 5.19 -10.91
CA GLY A 67 -43.67 5.92 -10.70
C GLY A 67 -42.42 5.05 -10.49
N THR A 68 -42.55 3.73 -10.47
CA THR A 68 -41.40 2.82 -10.33
C THR A 68 -40.67 2.67 -11.67
N LYS A 69 -39.33 2.76 -11.64
CA LYS A 69 -38.47 2.40 -12.77
C LYS A 69 -38.39 0.87 -12.89
N VAL A 70 -38.75 0.36 -14.06
CA VAL A 70 -38.82 -1.06 -14.40
C VAL A 70 -38.23 -1.30 -15.79
N GLN A 71 -37.96 -2.54 -16.14
CA GLN A 71 -37.70 -2.93 -17.52
C GLN A 71 -38.94 -3.55 -18.11
N ALA A 72 -39.36 -3.07 -19.29
CA ALA A 72 -40.51 -3.56 -20.03
C ALA A 72 -40.09 -4.05 -21.41
N VAL A 73 -40.75 -5.10 -21.92
CA VAL A 73 -40.55 -5.57 -23.29
C VAL A 73 -41.22 -4.63 -24.28
N TRP A 74 -40.51 -4.19 -25.31
CA TRP A 74 -41.08 -3.38 -26.40
C TRP A 74 -41.71 -4.27 -27.48
N SER A 75 -42.91 -3.93 -27.94
CA SER A 75 -43.68 -4.77 -28.86
C SER A 75 -43.14 -4.85 -30.29
N GLU A 76 -42.32 -3.88 -30.71
CA GLU A 76 -41.72 -3.87 -32.06
C GLU A 76 -40.60 -4.90 -32.21
N ASP A 77 -39.69 -4.96 -31.23
CA ASP A 77 -38.48 -5.79 -31.28
C ASP A 77 -38.48 -6.95 -30.27
N GLY A 78 -39.34 -6.93 -29.26
CA GLY A 78 -39.36 -7.94 -28.18
C GLY A 78 -38.19 -7.84 -27.20
N GLU A 79 -37.41 -6.75 -27.23
CA GLU A 79 -36.29 -6.52 -26.33
C GLU A 79 -36.71 -5.77 -25.04
N TRP A 80 -35.91 -5.91 -23.98
CA TRP A 80 -36.16 -5.30 -22.67
C TRP A 80 -35.52 -3.92 -22.58
N TYR A 81 -36.33 -2.91 -22.31
CA TYR A 81 -35.89 -1.53 -22.21
C TYR A 81 -36.32 -0.88 -20.90
N ASP A 82 -35.56 0.12 -20.47
CA ASP A 82 -35.83 0.88 -19.25
C ASP A 82 -37.08 1.76 -19.45
N ALA A 83 -38.04 1.60 -18.55
CA ALA A 83 -39.32 2.27 -18.59
C ALA A 83 -39.82 2.65 -17.20
N THR A 84 -40.63 3.69 -17.13
CA THR A 84 -41.25 4.18 -15.89
C THR A 84 -42.75 3.88 -15.94
N ILE A 85 -43.31 3.26 -14.89
CA ILE A 85 -44.75 2.99 -14.82
C ILE A 85 -45.51 4.30 -14.63
N GLU A 86 -46.33 4.69 -15.61
CA GLU A 86 -47.15 5.90 -15.55
C GLU A 86 -48.54 5.66 -14.95
N SER A 87 -49.16 4.52 -15.25
CA SER A 87 -50.45 4.16 -14.64
C SER A 87 -50.69 2.64 -14.63
N LEU A 88 -51.62 2.20 -13.78
CA LEU A 88 -52.05 0.80 -13.68
C LEU A 88 -53.33 0.65 -14.50
N THR A 89 -53.34 -0.25 -15.47
CA THR A 89 -54.53 -0.57 -16.27
C THR A 89 -55.11 -1.91 -15.84
N PRO A 90 -56.40 -2.19 -16.11
CA PRO A 90 -57.00 -3.46 -15.76
C PRO A 90 -56.35 -4.67 -16.44
N ASN A 91 -55.60 -4.49 -17.52
CA ASN A 91 -54.91 -5.56 -18.24
C ASN A 91 -53.40 -5.64 -17.92
N GLY A 92 -52.79 -4.58 -17.37
CA GLY A 92 -51.35 -4.56 -17.12
C GLY A 92 -50.82 -3.24 -16.58
N TYR A 93 -49.76 -2.73 -17.22
CA TYR A 93 -49.10 -1.48 -16.85
C TYR A 93 -48.99 -0.56 -18.04
N TYR A 94 -49.32 0.71 -17.83
CA TYR A 94 -48.99 1.76 -18.78
C TYR A 94 -47.58 2.25 -18.46
N VAL A 95 -46.61 1.94 -19.33
CA VAL A 95 -45.20 2.28 -19.14
C VAL A 95 -44.75 3.33 -20.15
N TYR A 96 -43.84 4.20 -19.71
CA TYR A 96 -43.18 5.21 -20.51
C TYR A 96 -41.71 4.83 -20.69
N TYR A 97 -41.24 4.66 -21.92
CA TYR A 97 -39.84 4.33 -22.19
C TYR A 97 -38.97 5.58 -22.08
N ASP A 98 -38.01 5.58 -21.14
CA ASP A 98 -37.23 6.76 -20.79
C ASP A 98 -36.32 7.25 -21.96
N GLU A 99 -35.90 6.34 -22.84
CA GLU A 99 -34.98 6.63 -23.95
C GLU A 99 -35.67 7.21 -25.20
N TRP A 100 -36.91 6.80 -25.51
CA TRP A 100 -37.62 7.18 -26.74
C TRP A 100 -38.85 8.05 -26.52
N GLY A 101 -39.35 8.12 -25.29
CA GLY A 101 -40.56 8.87 -24.96
C GLY A 101 -41.87 8.21 -25.40
N ASN A 102 -41.80 6.98 -25.91
CA ASN A 102 -42.96 6.19 -26.30
C ASN A 102 -43.70 5.67 -25.05
N LYS A 103 -45.01 5.55 -25.16
CA LYS A 103 -45.89 5.06 -24.09
C LYS A 103 -46.69 3.88 -24.59
N GLU A 104 -46.70 2.80 -23.82
CA GLU A 104 -47.35 1.57 -24.22
C GLU A 104 -47.97 0.85 -23.02
N GLU A 105 -49.06 0.12 -23.28
CA GLU A 105 -49.66 -0.80 -22.31
C GLU A 105 -49.01 -2.16 -22.46
N VAL A 106 -48.34 -2.61 -21.40
CA VAL A 106 -47.55 -3.84 -21.38
C VAL A 106 -48.09 -4.78 -20.31
N ASP A 107 -48.21 -6.07 -20.66
CA ASP A 107 -48.65 -7.12 -19.74
C ASP A 107 -47.71 -7.23 -18.52
N PRO A 108 -48.23 -7.61 -17.34
CA PRO A 108 -47.43 -7.70 -16.12
C PRO A 108 -46.34 -8.79 -16.16
N ASP A 109 -46.42 -9.73 -17.09
CA ASP A 109 -45.40 -10.76 -17.33
C ASP A 109 -44.20 -10.21 -18.14
N ASN A 110 -44.42 -9.13 -18.88
CA ASN A 110 -43.42 -8.44 -19.69
C ASN A 110 -42.77 -7.26 -18.95
N VAL A 111 -42.90 -7.21 -17.62
CA VAL A 111 -42.33 -6.16 -16.75
C VAL A 111 -41.50 -6.79 -15.64
N ARG A 112 -40.26 -6.31 -15.45
CA ARG A 112 -39.31 -6.80 -14.44
C ARG A 112 -38.62 -5.64 -13.71
N PRO A 113 -38.07 -5.85 -12.49
CA PRO A 113 -37.34 -4.79 -11.80
C PRO A 113 -36.00 -4.50 -12.49
N ILE A 114 -35.59 -3.23 -12.51
CA ILE A 114 -34.25 -2.83 -12.97
C ILE A 114 -33.21 -3.30 -11.96
N GLN A 115 -32.15 -3.97 -12.46
CA GLN A 115 -30.98 -4.31 -11.64
C GLN A 115 -30.08 -3.08 -11.52
N GLU A 116 -30.49 -2.10 -10.71
CA GLU A 116 -29.79 -0.81 -10.54
C GLU A 116 -28.43 -0.96 -9.79
N GLY A 117 -28.12 -2.15 -9.27
CA GLY A 117 -26.92 -2.42 -8.47
C GLY A 117 -25.58 -2.47 -9.22
N VAL A 118 -25.53 -2.27 -10.54
CA VAL A 118 -24.27 -2.34 -11.33
C VAL A 118 -23.68 -0.95 -11.61
N VAL A 119 -24.48 0.11 -11.57
CA VAL A 119 -24.00 1.49 -11.83
C VAL A 119 -23.59 2.21 -10.54
N ASP A 120 -24.36 2.08 -9.46
CA ASP A 120 -24.06 2.80 -8.21
C ASP A 120 -22.84 2.24 -7.47
N ALA A 121 -22.70 0.91 -7.39
CA ALA A 121 -21.57 0.29 -6.70
C ALA A 121 -20.21 0.54 -7.41
N LEU A 122 -20.24 0.69 -8.74
CA LEU A 122 -19.03 0.97 -9.53
C LEU A 122 -18.58 2.43 -9.33
N GLU A 123 -19.53 3.37 -9.34
CA GLU A 123 -19.26 4.79 -9.10
C GLU A 123 -18.79 5.07 -7.68
N GLU A 124 -19.36 4.38 -6.68
CA GLU A 124 -18.91 4.49 -5.29
C GLU A 124 -17.48 3.97 -5.11
N ALA A 125 -17.17 2.81 -5.70
CA ALA A 125 -15.82 2.26 -5.69
C ALA A 125 -14.81 3.18 -6.39
N GLU A 126 -15.21 3.85 -7.49
CA GLU A 126 -14.37 4.83 -8.17
C GLU A 126 -14.14 6.07 -7.30
N LYS A 127 -15.20 6.64 -6.69
CA LYS A 127 -15.08 7.79 -5.78
C LYS A 127 -14.19 7.48 -4.56
N GLU A 128 -14.29 6.29 -4.00
CA GLU A 128 -13.41 5.84 -2.90
C GLU A 128 -11.96 5.68 -3.35
N ALA A 129 -11.72 5.07 -4.52
CA ALA A 129 -10.39 4.94 -5.09
C ALA A 129 -9.77 6.32 -5.39
N GLU A 130 -10.56 7.28 -5.87
CA GLU A 130 -10.10 8.65 -6.07
C GLU A 130 -9.81 9.36 -4.74
N ALA A 131 -10.68 9.22 -3.75
CA ALA A 131 -10.47 9.81 -2.43
C ALA A 131 -9.17 9.31 -1.78
N THR A 132 -8.89 8.00 -1.87
CA THR A 132 -7.64 7.42 -1.34
C THR A 132 -6.42 7.92 -2.12
N ARG A 133 -6.50 8.00 -3.45
CA ARG A 133 -5.43 8.55 -4.29
C ARG A 133 -5.14 10.02 -3.95
N GLN A 134 -6.18 10.82 -3.75
CA GLN A 134 -6.05 12.22 -3.35
C GLN A 134 -5.48 12.36 -1.93
N ALA A 135 -5.90 11.51 -0.99
CA ALA A 135 -5.37 11.50 0.37
C ALA A 135 -3.87 11.15 0.40
N ILE A 136 -3.44 10.15 -0.39
CA ILE A 136 -2.02 9.80 -0.55
C ILE A 136 -1.25 10.99 -1.15
N LYS A 137 -1.78 11.63 -2.19
CA LYS A 137 -1.15 12.81 -2.81
C LYS A 137 -0.98 13.96 -1.80
N ARG A 138 -1.99 14.25 -0.97
CA ARG A 138 -1.91 15.26 0.10
C ARG A 138 -0.85 14.90 1.14
N LYS A 139 -0.79 13.64 1.57
CA LYS A 139 0.24 13.17 2.52
C LYS A 139 1.65 13.30 1.96
N ILE A 140 1.86 12.96 0.69
CA ILE A 140 3.15 13.13 0.01
C ILE A 140 3.54 14.62 -0.06
N ALA A 141 2.59 15.50 -0.41
CA ALA A 141 2.85 16.94 -0.46
C ALA A 141 3.19 17.51 0.92
N GLN A 142 2.48 17.10 1.98
CA GLN A 142 2.78 17.51 3.36
C GLN A 142 4.17 17.01 3.80
N ALA A 143 4.50 15.74 3.54
CA ALA A 143 5.81 15.18 3.85
C ALA A 143 6.94 15.94 3.12
N ALA A 144 6.73 16.30 1.85
CA ALA A 144 7.69 17.10 1.10
C ALA A 144 7.90 18.51 1.70
N VAL A 145 6.84 19.15 2.20
CA VAL A 145 6.94 20.46 2.88
C VAL A 145 7.66 20.34 4.22
N THR A 146 7.35 19.32 5.02
CA THR A 146 8.03 19.10 6.32
C THR A 146 9.51 18.77 6.14
N ASP A 147 9.84 17.92 5.16
CA ASP A 147 11.22 17.58 4.82
C ASP A 147 12.01 18.83 4.36
N PHE A 148 11.38 19.70 3.57
CA PHE A 148 11.98 20.97 3.14
C PHE A 148 12.21 21.92 4.32
N GLN A 149 11.24 22.06 5.23
CA GLN A 149 11.39 22.89 6.43
C GLN A 149 12.53 22.39 7.32
N MET A 150 12.63 21.08 7.56
CA MET A 150 13.71 20.48 8.34
C MET A 150 15.08 20.65 7.67
N ARG A 151 15.14 20.63 6.32
CA ARG A 151 16.38 20.83 5.55
C ARG A 151 16.87 22.28 5.57
N SER A 152 15.96 23.25 5.66
CA SER A 152 16.28 24.67 5.57
C SER A 152 17.02 25.17 6.83
N LEU A 153 18.06 25.99 6.65
CA LEU A 153 18.75 26.59 7.80
C LEU A 153 17.83 27.61 8.49
N PRO A 154 17.61 27.51 9.82
CA PRO A 154 16.76 28.46 10.55
C PRO A 154 17.23 29.90 10.36
N ALA A 155 16.29 30.83 10.16
CA ALA A 155 16.58 32.24 9.90
C ALA A 155 17.50 32.88 10.95
N LYS A 156 17.43 32.42 12.21
CA LYS A 156 18.22 32.92 13.34
C LYS A 156 19.71 32.53 13.31
N LEU A 157 20.09 31.57 12.45
CA LEU A 157 21.47 31.13 12.26
C LEU A 157 22.09 31.61 10.94
N ARG A 158 21.39 32.47 10.18
CA ARG A 158 21.96 33.12 9.00
C ARG A 158 23.06 34.09 9.43
N ILE A 159 24.15 34.08 8.67
CA ILE A 159 25.31 34.93 8.92
C ILE A 159 25.11 36.18 8.09
N GLU A 160 24.94 37.32 8.75
CA GLU A 160 24.86 38.61 8.07
C GLU A 160 26.28 39.13 7.80
N PRO A 161 26.54 39.77 6.65
CA PRO A 161 27.86 40.31 6.31
C PRO A 161 28.42 41.31 7.34
N ASN A 162 27.56 42.00 8.10
CA ASN A 162 27.94 43.03 9.08
C ASN A 162 28.24 42.52 10.51
N ASP A 163 28.14 41.22 10.80
CA ASP A 163 28.43 40.69 12.15
C ASP A 163 29.96 40.70 12.47
N PRO A 164 30.38 40.84 13.75
CA PRO A 164 31.78 40.68 14.17
C PRO A 164 32.28 39.23 13.97
N ASP A 165 33.58 39.07 13.70
CA ASP A 165 34.17 37.78 13.25
C ASP A 165 33.97 36.62 14.23
N ASP A 166 33.98 36.88 15.55
CA ASP A 166 33.71 35.87 16.57
C ASP A 166 32.26 35.35 16.54
N LEU A 167 31.29 36.22 16.28
CA LEU A 167 29.89 35.82 16.12
C LEU A 167 29.67 35.06 14.81
N LYS A 168 30.36 35.46 13.74
CA LYS A 168 30.38 34.72 12.46
C LYS A 168 30.96 33.32 12.65
N ALA A 169 32.06 33.16 13.37
CA ALA A 169 32.67 31.87 13.67
C ALA A 169 31.75 30.97 14.52
N ALA A 170 31.10 31.53 15.55
CA ALA A 170 30.13 30.80 16.37
C ALA A 170 28.90 30.33 15.56
N LYS A 171 28.33 31.20 14.71
CA LYS A 171 27.21 30.85 13.81
C LYS A 171 27.63 29.78 12.78
N ARG A 172 28.83 29.87 12.19
CA ARG A 172 29.39 28.86 11.27
C ARG A 172 29.50 27.48 11.93
N LYS A 173 29.99 27.41 13.17
CA LYS A 173 30.06 26.15 13.94
C LYS A 173 28.67 25.55 14.17
N LYS A 174 27.68 26.37 14.53
CA LYS A 174 26.27 25.93 14.72
C LYS A 174 25.64 25.45 13.41
N ILE A 175 25.88 26.14 12.30
CA ILE A 175 25.43 25.72 10.96
C ILE A 175 26.08 24.38 10.58
N HIS A 176 27.38 24.20 10.81
CA HIS A 176 28.07 22.95 10.52
C HIS A 176 27.52 21.78 11.35
N ALA A 177 27.29 21.98 12.65
CA ALA A 177 26.67 20.98 13.52
C ALA A 177 25.27 20.59 13.04
N PHE A 178 24.43 21.57 12.67
CA PHE A 178 23.09 21.34 12.14
C PHE A 178 23.11 20.56 10.81
N LYS A 179 23.92 20.99 9.84
CA LYS A 179 24.08 20.29 8.55
C LYS A 179 24.66 18.89 8.75
N SER A 180 25.58 18.72 9.68
CA SER A 180 26.17 17.41 10.01
C SER A 180 25.10 16.45 10.54
N LYS A 181 24.28 16.89 11.50
CA LYS A 181 23.16 16.10 12.05
C LYS A 181 22.21 15.62 10.94
N LEU A 182 21.83 16.52 10.03
CA LEU A 182 21.01 16.20 8.86
C LEU A 182 21.64 15.18 7.90
N ARG A 183 22.97 15.20 7.73
CA ARG A 183 23.68 14.19 6.93
C ARG A 183 23.64 12.81 7.61
N PHE A 184 23.84 12.77 8.93
CA PHE A 184 23.75 11.52 9.69
C PHE A 184 22.34 10.90 9.64
N GLU A 185 21.30 11.71 9.85
CA GLU A 185 19.91 11.25 9.79
C GLU A 185 19.53 10.67 8.42
N GLN A 186 20.01 11.27 7.33
CA GLN A 186 19.82 10.67 5.99
C GLN A 186 20.52 9.33 5.82
N LEU A 187 21.76 9.19 6.32
CA LEU A 187 22.49 7.93 6.25
C LEU A 187 21.77 6.85 7.04
N GLU A 188 21.22 7.18 8.21
CA GLU A 188 20.40 6.28 9.03
C GLU A 188 19.11 5.88 8.32
N VAL A 189 18.39 6.82 7.70
CA VAL A 189 17.20 6.50 6.87
C VAL A 189 17.55 5.57 5.72
N VAL A 190 18.69 5.78 5.04
CA VAL A 190 19.15 4.89 3.96
C VAL A 190 19.49 3.50 4.49
N GLN A 191 20.15 3.40 5.66
CA GLN A 191 20.42 2.13 6.32
C GLN A 191 19.13 1.39 6.70
N ASN A 192 18.19 2.08 7.34
CA ASN A 192 16.89 1.54 7.74
C ASN A 192 16.08 1.07 6.53
N LYS A 193 16.05 1.85 5.44
CA LYS A 193 15.42 1.44 4.17
C LYS A 193 16.03 0.15 3.64
N ARG A 194 17.36 0.03 3.69
CA ARG A 194 18.08 -1.18 3.24
C ARG A 194 17.77 -2.38 4.14
N GLN A 195 17.70 -2.18 5.46
CA GLN A 195 17.31 -3.22 6.42
C GLN A 195 15.87 -3.69 6.17
N ASN A 196 14.92 -2.77 6.04
CA ASN A 196 13.52 -3.07 5.76
C ASN A 196 13.35 -3.81 4.42
N ALA A 197 14.04 -3.36 3.37
CA ALA A 197 14.03 -4.05 2.08
C ALA A 197 14.59 -5.48 2.17
N TRP A 198 15.62 -5.69 3.00
CA TRP A 198 16.18 -7.03 3.24
C TRP A 198 15.20 -7.93 4.02
N GLN A 199 14.53 -7.39 5.04
CA GLN A 199 13.47 -8.11 5.76
C GLN A 199 12.29 -8.49 4.84
N GLN A 200 11.86 -7.57 3.96
CA GLN A 200 10.83 -7.85 2.94
C GLN A 200 11.26 -8.94 1.96
N PHE A 201 12.54 -8.95 1.57
CA PHE A 201 13.09 -10.01 0.72
C PHE A 201 13.07 -11.37 1.43
N GLN A 202 13.36 -11.42 2.73
CA GLN A 202 13.26 -12.66 3.52
C GLN A 202 11.82 -13.17 3.60
N THR A 203 10.84 -12.30 3.89
CA THR A 203 9.42 -12.71 4.01
C THR A 203 8.77 -13.08 2.68
N THR A 204 9.22 -12.49 1.58
CA THR A 204 8.74 -12.81 0.23
C THR A 204 9.23 -14.17 -0.26
N LYS A 205 10.37 -14.66 0.26
CA LYS A 205 10.97 -15.94 -0.15
C LYS A 205 10.12 -17.17 0.21
N GLY A 206 9.15 -17.04 1.13
CA GLY A 206 8.25 -18.11 1.55
C GLY A 206 6.81 -18.03 1.02
N LYS A 207 6.41 -16.95 0.33
CA LYS A 207 5.08 -16.83 -0.28
C LYS A 207 5.17 -17.22 -1.75
N ALA A 208 4.73 -18.44 -2.07
CA ALA A 208 4.63 -18.93 -3.45
C ALA A 208 3.91 -17.89 -4.33
N LYS A 209 4.47 -17.61 -5.52
CA LYS A 209 3.92 -16.60 -6.41
C LYS A 209 2.55 -17.04 -6.93
N LYS A 210 1.52 -16.22 -6.73
CA LYS A 210 0.27 -16.29 -7.49
C LYS A 210 0.64 -16.12 -8.97
N VAL A 211 0.45 -17.19 -9.74
CA VAL A 211 0.74 -17.22 -11.18
C VAL A 211 -0.21 -16.23 -11.86
N GLY A 212 0.35 -15.16 -12.41
CA GLY A 212 -0.43 -14.11 -13.07
C GLY A 212 0.44 -13.23 -13.97
N PHE A 213 0.30 -13.47 -15.27
CA PHE A 213 0.58 -12.57 -16.40
C PHE A 213 2.02 -12.17 -16.81
N PHE A 214 3.09 -12.50 -16.07
CA PHE A 214 4.47 -12.20 -16.55
C PHE A 214 5.51 -13.32 -16.38
N SER A 215 5.07 -14.56 -16.14
CA SER A 215 5.97 -15.72 -15.95
C SER A 215 6.37 -16.46 -17.23
N GLY A 216 6.05 -15.93 -18.42
CA GLY A 216 6.27 -16.62 -19.70
C GLY A 216 7.71 -16.66 -20.22
N ARG A 217 8.63 -15.84 -19.70
CA ARG A 217 10.06 -15.98 -20.03
C ARG A 217 10.76 -16.84 -19.00
N LYS A 218 11.22 -18.01 -19.44
CA LYS A 218 12.15 -18.88 -18.70
C LYS A 218 13.32 -18.00 -18.24
N ARG A 219 13.46 -17.77 -16.92
CA ARG A 219 14.68 -17.15 -16.39
C ARG A 219 15.78 -18.18 -16.51
N GLU A 220 16.43 -18.24 -17.67
CA GLU A 220 17.67 -18.98 -17.81
C GLU A 220 18.72 -18.41 -16.84
N SER A 221 19.54 -19.28 -16.28
CA SER A 221 20.58 -18.88 -15.34
C SER A 221 21.54 -17.92 -16.04
N ILE A 222 21.86 -16.80 -15.40
CA ILE A 222 22.93 -15.88 -15.87
C ILE A 222 24.33 -16.54 -15.90
N PHE A 223 24.43 -17.78 -15.43
CA PHE A 223 25.61 -18.64 -15.49
C PHE A 223 25.40 -19.87 -16.38
N LYS A 224 24.30 -19.94 -17.14
CA LYS A 224 24.05 -21.01 -18.11
C LYS A 224 25.08 -20.86 -19.23
N SER A 225 25.94 -21.85 -19.40
CA SER A 225 26.90 -21.88 -20.51
C SER A 225 26.18 -21.83 -21.85
N PRO A 226 26.54 -20.94 -22.77
CA PRO A 226 26.07 -21.00 -24.15
C PRO A 226 26.48 -22.33 -24.78
N ASP A 227 25.64 -22.86 -25.66
CA ASP A 227 25.92 -24.13 -26.37
C ASP A 227 27.02 -24.00 -27.44
N ASP A 228 27.51 -22.78 -27.69
CA ASP A 228 28.64 -22.50 -28.57
C ASP A 228 29.98 -22.81 -27.89
N PRO A 229 30.91 -23.54 -28.53
CA PRO A 229 32.22 -23.92 -27.96
C PRO A 229 33.16 -22.74 -27.69
N LYS A 230 32.76 -21.50 -28.03
CA LYS A 230 33.48 -20.25 -27.76
C LYS A 230 32.74 -19.32 -26.78
N GLY A 231 31.60 -19.76 -26.24
CA GLY A 231 30.74 -18.98 -25.36
C GLY A 231 31.38 -18.73 -24.00
N LYS A 232 31.78 -17.48 -23.72
CA LYS A 232 32.20 -17.06 -22.37
C LYS A 232 30.96 -16.70 -21.54
N VAL A 233 30.79 -17.39 -20.40
CA VAL A 233 29.85 -17.01 -19.35
C VAL A 233 30.43 -15.87 -18.52
N GLY A 234 29.68 -14.78 -18.33
CA GLY A 234 30.13 -13.64 -17.56
C GLY A 234 29.00 -12.85 -16.93
N VAL A 235 29.15 -12.51 -15.64
CA VAL A 235 28.39 -11.45 -14.96
C VAL A 235 28.99 -10.11 -15.38
N THR A 236 28.86 -9.77 -16.65
CA THR A 236 29.40 -8.51 -17.21
C THR A 236 28.33 -7.73 -17.98
N GLY A 237 27.07 -7.87 -17.55
CA GLY A 237 25.92 -7.13 -18.09
C GLY A 237 25.48 -5.91 -17.26
N SER A 238 26.18 -5.57 -16.18
CA SER A 238 26.00 -4.30 -15.47
C SER A 238 27.30 -3.53 -15.58
N GLY A 239 27.30 -2.44 -16.36
CA GLY A 239 28.46 -1.62 -16.73
C GLY A 239 29.14 -0.85 -15.57
N LYS A 240 29.40 -1.53 -14.45
CA LYS A 240 30.32 -1.08 -13.41
C LYS A 240 31.32 -2.21 -13.23
N GLY A 241 32.50 -2.08 -13.84
CA GLY A 241 33.60 -3.00 -13.59
C GLY A 241 33.90 -3.09 -12.08
N LEU A 242 34.40 -4.24 -11.64
CA LEU A 242 34.96 -4.41 -10.30
C LEU A 242 35.90 -3.23 -10.04
N THR A 243 35.59 -2.40 -9.04
CA THR A 243 36.41 -1.23 -8.69
C THR A 243 37.85 -1.70 -8.57
N GLU A 244 38.73 -1.15 -9.40
CA GLU A 244 40.14 -1.50 -9.40
C GLU A 244 40.68 -1.33 -7.98
N PHE A 245 41.23 -2.41 -7.44
CA PHE A 245 41.79 -2.41 -6.11
C PHE A 245 43.07 -1.57 -6.16
N GLN A 246 42.97 -0.28 -5.88
CA GLN A 246 44.12 0.53 -5.52
C GLN A 246 44.74 -0.11 -4.28
N ARG A 247 45.83 -0.84 -4.49
CA ARG A 247 46.65 -1.40 -3.42
C ARG A 247 46.96 -0.25 -2.47
N ARG A 248 46.43 -0.30 -1.25
CA ARG A 248 46.69 0.71 -0.23
C ARG A 248 48.20 0.82 -0.05
N GLU A 249 48.77 1.93 -0.51
CA GLU A 249 50.15 2.25 -0.20
C GLU A 249 50.23 2.53 1.31
N LYS A 250 51.12 1.78 1.95
CA LYS A 250 51.50 1.96 3.34
C LYS A 250 52.06 3.37 3.49
N HIS A 251 51.35 4.25 4.21
CA HIS A 251 51.89 5.55 4.63
C HIS A 251 53.15 5.29 5.46
N LEU A 252 54.31 5.45 4.83
CA LEU A 252 55.59 5.56 5.50
C LEU A 252 55.56 6.89 6.26
N HIS A 253 55.35 6.80 7.57
CA HIS A 253 55.64 7.91 8.45
C HIS A 253 57.16 8.10 8.43
N LEU A 254 57.65 9.08 7.67
CA LEU A 254 59.02 9.56 7.88
C LEU A 254 59.05 10.19 9.27
N LYS A 255 59.54 9.41 10.21
CA LYS A 255 59.89 9.86 11.54
C LYS A 255 61.16 10.70 11.42
N GLY A 256 60.98 12.02 11.46
CA GLY A 256 61.91 12.99 12.03
C GLY A 256 63.25 13.20 11.32
N SER A 257 63.38 14.35 10.68
CA SER A 257 64.60 15.15 10.75
C SER A 257 64.20 16.60 11.00
N SER A 258 64.02 16.91 12.29
CA SER A 258 64.28 18.26 12.79
C SER A 258 65.77 18.47 12.63
N ALA A 259 66.17 19.29 11.67
CA ALA A 259 67.53 19.80 11.54
C ALA A 259 67.40 21.30 11.35
N ASP A 260 67.87 22.02 12.37
CA ASP A 260 67.99 23.46 12.47
C ASP A 260 68.49 24.09 11.16
N ALA A 261 67.73 25.06 10.65
CA ALA A 261 68.26 26.06 9.73
C ALA A 261 68.60 27.30 10.57
N LEU A 262 69.87 27.34 10.96
CA LEU A 262 70.58 28.51 11.48
C LEU A 262 70.46 29.70 10.52
N ASP A 263 70.10 30.84 11.10
CA ASP A 263 70.84 32.11 11.06
C ASP A 263 71.47 32.53 9.72
N THR A 264 70.93 33.57 9.11
CA THR A 264 71.69 34.46 8.22
C THR A 264 71.12 35.87 8.37
N GLU A 265 71.84 36.69 9.14
CA GLU A 265 71.77 38.14 9.10
C GLU A 265 72.34 38.66 7.77
N GLU A 266 71.61 39.55 7.09
CA GLU A 266 71.94 40.95 6.79
C GLU A 266 70.93 41.53 5.76
#